data_AF-A0A355DV29-F1
#
_entry.id   AF-A0A355DV29-F1
#
_cell.length_a   1.000
_cell.length_b   1.000
_cell.length_c   1.000
_cell.angle_alpha   90.00
_cell.angle_beta   90.00
_cell.angle_gamma   90.00
#
_symmetry.space_group_name_H-M   'P 1'
#
loop_
_entity.id
_entity.type
_entity.pdbx_description
1 polymer ?
#
loop_
_entity_poly.entity_id
_entity_poly.type
_entity_poly.pdbx_seq_one_letter_code
_entity_poly.pdbx_strand_id
1 'polypeptide(L)' 'EQERERAESAEQALQQAELAQETEAQKRRDAIPRLLGMGLSVEQVAEALSVSVEDVRQNSQP' A
#
# COMPACT_ATOMS: atom_id res chain seq x y z
N GLU A 1 -4.80 -34.12 13.65
CA GLU A 1 -5.85 -33.10 13.40
C GLU A 1 -5.38 -31.72 13.85
N GLN A 2 -4.94 -31.56 15.09
CA GLN A 2 -4.40 -30.30 15.64
C GLN A 2 -3.26 -29.64 14.83
N GLU A 3 -2.38 -30.44 14.20
CA GLU A 3 -1.32 -29.91 13.31
C GLU A 3 -1.86 -29.37 11.98
N ARG A 4 -2.95 -29.95 11.46
CA ARG A 4 -3.61 -29.46 10.24
C ARG A 4 -4.32 -28.14 10.51
N GLU A 5 -5.05 -28.07 11.63
CA GLU A 5 -5.74 -26.85 12.06
C GLU A 5 -4.77 -25.67 12.26
N ARG A 6 -3.56 -25.94 12.78
CA ARG A 6 -2.50 -24.91 12.88
C ARG A 6 -1.97 -24.49 11.52
N ALA A 7 -1.74 -25.43 10.61
CA ALA A 7 -1.25 -25.12 9.27
C ALA A 7 -2.27 -24.22 8.54
N GLU A 8 -3.54 -24.60 8.55
CA GLU A 8 -4.63 -23.84 7.92
C GLU A 8 -4.75 -22.43 8.53
N SER A 9 -4.68 -22.32 9.86
CA SER A 9 -4.72 -21.02 10.55
C SER A 9 -3.52 -20.12 10.18
N ALA A 10 -2.32 -20.71 10.05
CA ALA A 10 -1.12 -19.97 9.67
C ALA A 10 -1.19 -19.51 8.21
N GLU A 11 -1.68 -20.35 7.31
CA GLU A 11 -1.91 -20.00 5.89
C GLU A 11 -2.92 -18.85 5.76
N GLN A 12 -4.02 -18.91 6.51
CA GLN A 12 -5.00 -17.82 6.54
C GLN A 12 -4.44 -16.51 7.11
N ALA A 13 -3.59 -16.59 8.13
CA ALA A 13 -2.95 -15.41 8.71
C ALA A 13 -1.97 -14.75 7.73
N LEU A 14 -1.18 -15.55 7.01
CA LEU A 14 -0.28 -15.06 5.97
C LEU A 14 -1.05 -14.40 4.83
N GLN A 15 -2.12 -15.03 4.36
CA GLN A 15 -2.92 -14.50 3.26
C GLN A 15 -3.63 -13.19 3.64
N GLN A 16 -4.14 -13.09 4.87
CA GLN A 16 -4.71 -11.82 5.35
C GLN A 16 -3.66 -10.73 5.52
N ALA A 17 -2.46 -11.06 6.00
CA ALA A 17 -1.37 -10.10 6.11
C ALA A 17 -0.95 -9.57 4.73
N GLU A 18 -0.84 -10.46 3.74
CA GLU A 18 -0.50 -10.09 2.36
C GLU A 18 -1.57 -9.19 1.74
N LEU A 19 -2.85 -9.55 1.89
CA LEU A 19 -3.97 -8.73 1.42
C LEU A 19 -4.02 -7.36 2.11
N ALA A 20 -3.75 -7.30 3.41
CA ALA A 20 -3.72 -6.04 4.16
C ALA A 20 -2.60 -5.13 3.67
N GLN A 21 -1.40 -5.68 3.41
CA GLN A 21 -0.29 -4.92 2.86
C GLN A 21 -0.56 -4.42 1.44
N GLU A 22 -1.13 -5.27 0.58
CA GLU A 22 -1.51 -4.86 -0.78
C GLU A 22 -2.58 -3.76 -0.75
N THR A 23 -3.59 -3.90 0.09
CA THR A 23 -4.64 -2.90 0.27
C THR A 23 -4.06 -1.57 0.75
N GLU A 24 -3.12 -1.60 1.70
CA GLU A 24 -2.48 -0.38 2.20
C GLU A 24 -1.61 0.28 1.13
N ALA A 25 -0.83 -0.49 0.38
CA ALA A 25 -0.05 0.01 -0.75
C ALA A 25 -0.94 0.66 -1.83
N GLN A 26 -2.07 0.04 -2.15
CA GLN A 26 -3.04 0.59 -3.10
C GLN A 26 -3.68 1.88 -2.57
N LYS A 27 -4.04 1.95 -1.28
CA LYS A 27 -4.56 3.19 -0.67
C LYS A 27 -3.55 4.33 -0.70
N ARG A 28 -2.26 4.04 -0.44
CA ARG A 28 -1.19 5.03 -0.56
C ARG A 28 -1.10 5.56 -1.98
N ARG A 29 -1.12 4.66 -2.98
CA ARG A 29 -1.08 5.05 -4.41
C ARG A 29 -2.28 5.89 -4.83
N ASP A 30 -3.48 5.51 -4.44
CA ASP A 30 -4.72 6.24 -4.76
C ASP A 30 -4.75 7.65 -4.11
N ALA A 31 -4.09 7.81 -2.96
CA ALA A 31 -3.95 9.11 -2.30
C ALA A 31 -3.02 10.08 -3.04
N ILE A 32 -2.09 9.60 -3.88
CA ILE A 32 -1.11 10.43 -4.61
C ILE A 32 -1.78 11.54 -5.44
N PRO A 33 -2.67 11.23 -6.41
CA PRO A 33 -3.29 12.26 -7.23
C PRO A 33 -4.14 13.24 -6.41
N ARG A 34 -4.78 12.77 -5.33
CA ARG A 34 -5.56 13.64 -4.42
C ARG A 34 -4.66 14.62 -3.69
N LEU A 35 -3.53 14.17 -3.13
CA LEU A 35 -2.60 15.03 -2.41
C LEU A 35 -1.95 16.06 -3.35
N LEU A 36 -1.56 15.65 -4.56
CA LEU A 36 -1.08 16.59 -5.58
C LEU A 36 -2.15 17.62 -5.97
N GLY A 37 -3.41 17.20 -6.13
CA GLY A 37 -4.54 18.08 -6.38
C GLY A 37 -4.84 19.08 -5.25
N MET A 38 -4.41 18.77 -4.02
CA MET A 38 -4.47 19.69 -2.87
C MET A 38 -3.32 20.70 -2.86
N GLY A 39 -2.41 20.66 -3.83
CA GLY A 39 -1.27 21.57 -3.95
C GLY A 39 0.00 21.12 -3.22
N LEU A 40 0.07 19.87 -2.77
CA LEU A 40 1.33 19.31 -2.24
C LEU A 40 2.31 19.06 -3.40
N SER A 41 3.60 19.26 -3.11
CA SER A 41 4.68 18.95 -4.07
C SER A 41 4.95 17.45 -4.10
N VAL A 42 5.46 16.94 -5.22
CA VAL A 42 5.81 15.52 -5.42
C VAL A 42 6.71 14.98 -4.30
N GLU A 43 7.68 15.78 -3.85
CA GLU A 43 8.59 15.44 -2.74
C GLU A 43 7.86 15.30 -1.39
N GLN A 44 6.89 16.18 -1.13
CA GLN A 44 6.10 16.15 0.10
C GLN A 44 5.15 14.95 0.12
N VAL A 45 4.59 14.59 -1.04
CA VAL A 45 3.75 13.40 -1.18
C VAL A 45 4.58 12.12 -0.99
N ALA A 46 5.78 12.08 -1.57
CA ALA A 46 6.73 10.98 -1.40
C ALA A 46 7.09 10.77 0.07
N GLU A 47 7.39 11.85 0.79
CA GLU A 47 7.67 11.80 2.23
C GLU A 47 6.44 11.35 3.04
N ALA A 48 5.28 11.96 2.80
CA ALA A 48 4.05 11.68 3.53
C ALA A 48 3.56 10.23 3.38
N LEU A 49 3.78 9.62 2.22
CA LEU A 49 3.37 8.25 1.93
C LEU A 49 4.50 7.23 2.14
N SER A 50 5.72 7.70 2.46
CA SER A 50 6.95 6.89 2.50
C SER A 50 7.15 6.07 1.23
N VAL A 51 7.03 6.73 0.07
CA VAL A 51 7.29 6.15 -1.25
C VAL A 51 8.34 6.98 -1.98
N SER A 52 8.91 6.42 -3.04
CA SER A 52 9.87 7.14 -3.87
C SER A 52 9.20 8.25 -4.67
N VAL A 53 9.92 9.35 -4.91
CA VAL A 53 9.48 10.42 -5.83
C VAL A 53 9.14 9.87 -7.22
N GLU A 54 9.85 8.85 -7.68
CA GLU A 54 9.56 8.17 -8.94
C GLU A 54 8.22 7.43 -8.92
N ASP A 55 7.89 6.73 -7.83
CA ASP A 55 6.57 6.11 -7.62
C ASP A 55 5.45 7.16 -7.64
N VAL A 56 5.65 8.31 -6.98
CA VAL A 56 4.68 9.42 -7.02
C VAL A 56 4.46 9.91 -8.44
N ARG A 57 5.53 10.07 -9.22
CA ARG A 57 5.41 10.50 -10.62
C ARG A 57 4.65 9.49 -11.48
N GLN A 58 4.98 8.21 -11.36
CA GLN A 58 4.31 7.14 -12.12
C GLN A 58 2.81 7.03 -11.79
N ASN A 59 2.43 7.23 -10.52
CA ASN A 59 1.04 7.17 -10.06
C ASN A 59 0.30 8.52 -10.14
N SER A 60 0.97 9.59 -10.59
CA SER A 60 0.36 10.91 -10.80
C SER A 60 -0.17 11.12 -12.21
N GLN A 61 0.25 10.27 -13.16
CA GLN A 61 -0.21 10.32 -14.55
C GLN A 61 -1.38 9.34 -14.73
N PRO A 62 -2.43 9.73 -15.49
CA PRO A 62 -3.52 8.82 -15.84
C PRO A 62 -3.05 7.66 -16.74
#